data_AF-R7TSR7-F1
#
_entry.id   AF-R7TSR7-F1
#
_cell.length_a   1.000
_cell.length_b   1.000
_cell.length_c   1.000
_cell.angle_alpha   90.00
_cell.angle_beta   90.00
_cell.angle_gamma   90.00
#
_symmetry.space_group_name_H-M   'P 1'
#
loop_
_entity.id
_entity.type
_entity.pdbx_description
1 polymer ?
#
loop_
_entity_poly.entity_id
_entity_poly.type
_entity_poly.pdbx_seq_one_letter_code
_entity_poly.pdbx_strand_id
1 'polypeptide(L)'
;CPCGVPCSSLPAVCLQCDYTASCVYGAATNITCRPREYVDCEGPETVQRSFSCRFCYQTSPWEHDCATSKTECRVIHAPLQRQLTNCTVQPHVHCLG
;
A
#
# COMPACT_ATOMS: atom_id res chain seq x y z
N CYS A 1 3.75 12.88 -4.22
CA CYS A 1 4.43 12.72 -2.93
C CYS A 1 4.51 14.07 -2.25
N PRO A 2 4.38 14.16 -0.92
CA PRO A 2 4.59 15.43 -0.22
C PRO A 2 6.07 15.83 -0.32
N CYS A 3 6.32 17.13 -0.49
CA CYS A 3 7.67 17.72 -0.54
C CYS A 3 7.93 18.52 0.75
N GLY A 4 9.20 18.67 1.14
CA GLY A 4 9.56 19.43 2.34
C GLY A 4 9.08 18.79 3.65
N VAL A 5 8.87 17.47 3.64
CA VAL A 5 8.57 16.68 4.83
C VAL A 5 9.75 15.78 5.17
N PRO A 6 9.91 15.34 6.43
CA PRO A 6 10.94 14.38 6.77
C PRO A 6 10.84 13.11 5.94
N CYS A 7 11.97 12.57 5.45
CA CYS A 7 11.97 11.31 4.69
C CYS A 7 11.34 10.15 5.50
N SER A 8 11.45 10.21 6.83
CA SER A 8 10.81 9.30 7.78
C SER A 8 9.29 9.45 7.92
N SER A 9 8.66 10.40 7.23
CA SER A 9 7.20 10.60 7.18
C SER A 9 6.61 10.31 5.80
N LEU A 10 7.45 10.02 4.80
CA LEU A 10 6.98 9.68 3.47
C LEU A 10 6.14 8.40 3.48
N PRO A 11 5.01 8.39 2.75
CA PRO A 11 4.18 7.20 2.59
C PRO A 11 4.88 6.13 1.74
N ALA A 12 4.47 4.87 1.89
CA ALA A 12 5.05 3.72 1.20
C ALA A 12 5.10 3.89 -0.33
N VAL A 13 4.06 4.51 -0.91
CA VAL A 13 4.00 4.78 -2.37
C VAL A 13 5.13 5.70 -2.88
N CYS A 14 5.68 6.55 -2.00
CA CYS A 14 6.74 7.50 -2.31
C CYS A 14 8.14 6.95 -2.03
N LEU A 15 8.20 5.77 -1.44
CA LEU A 15 9.43 5.08 -1.10
C LEU A 15 9.67 3.92 -2.06
N GLN A 16 10.93 3.63 -2.31
CA GLN A 16 11.42 2.41 -2.91
C GLN A 16 12.07 1.60 -1.80
N CYS A 17 11.44 0.49 -1.42
CA CYS A 17 11.92 -0.36 -0.34
C CYS A 17 12.39 -1.70 -0.87
N ASP A 18 13.41 -2.25 -0.21
CA ASP A 18 13.96 -3.57 -0.48
C ASP A 18 13.09 -4.64 0.18
N TYR A 19 11.94 -4.92 -0.45
CA TYR A 19 11.04 -5.97 -0.03
C TYR A 19 11.63 -7.34 -0.34
N THR A 20 11.89 -8.15 0.69
CA THR A 20 12.34 -9.53 0.53
C THR A 20 11.18 -10.49 0.74
N ALA A 21 10.94 -11.39 -0.21
CA ALA A 21 9.91 -12.44 -0.09
C ALA A 21 10.37 -13.63 0.79
N SER A 22 11.59 -13.59 1.33
CA SER A 22 12.18 -14.63 2.18
C SER A 22 11.74 -14.54 3.64
N CYS A 23 10.74 -13.73 3.97
CA CYS A 23 10.20 -13.57 5.32
C CYS A 23 9.07 -14.58 5.63
N VAL A 24 8.81 -14.79 6.92
CA VAL A 24 7.70 -15.63 7.37
C VAL A 24 6.39 -14.87 7.20
N TYR A 25 5.42 -15.48 6.52
CA TYR A 25 4.11 -14.86 6.29
C TYR A 25 3.47 -14.34 7.59
N GLY A 26 3.04 -13.08 7.59
CA GLY A 26 2.43 -12.39 8.73
C GLY A 26 3.42 -11.83 9.75
N ALA A 27 4.70 -12.23 9.73
CA ALA A 27 5.69 -11.74 10.68
C ALA A 27 6.07 -10.28 10.41
N ALA A 28 6.31 -9.52 11.48
CA ALA A 28 6.86 -8.17 11.38
C ALA A 28 8.33 -8.23 10.93
N THR A 29 8.62 -7.62 9.79
CA THR A 29 9.94 -7.62 9.15
C THR A 29 10.39 -6.18 8.94
N ASN A 30 11.65 -5.89 9.23
CA ASN A 30 12.24 -4.58 8.98
C ASN A 30 12.83 -4.53 7.57
N ILE A 31 12.47 -3.48 6.83
CA ILE A 31 12.93 -3.20 5.48
C ILE A 31 13.63 -1.85 5.45
N THR A 32 14.56 -1.74 4.50
CA THR A 32 15.23 -0.47 4.22
C THR A 32 14.56 0.16 3.01
N CYS A 33 14.23 1.44 3.14
CA CYS A 33 13.52 2.23 2.15
C CYS A 33 14.32 3.47 1.80
N ARG A 34 14.22 3.91 0.55
CA ARG A 34 14.74 5.18 0.05
C ARG A 34 13.66 5.96 -0.67
N PRO A 35 13.66 7.30 -0.66
CA PRO A 35 12.81 8.09 -1.54
C PRO A 35 12.96 7.63 -3.00
N ARG A 36 11.86 7.57 -3.73
CA ARG A 36 11.90 7.35 -5.18
C ARG A 36 12.62 8.51 -5.87
N GLU A 37 13.10 8.26 -7.09
CA GLU A 37 13.65 9.33 -7.94
C GLU A 37 12.68 10.52 -8.00
N TYR A 38 13.23 11.74 -7.93
CA TYR A 38 12.50 13.02 -7.96
C TYR A 38 11.60 13.32 -6.74
N VAL A 39 11.71 12.55 -5.65
CA VAL A 39 11.07 12.88 -4.36
C VAL A 39 12.08 13.57 -3.45
N ASP A 40 11.84 14.85 -3.18
CA ASP A 40 12.66 15.66 -2.26
C ASP A 40 12.07 15.67 -0.84
N CYS A 41 12.88 15.27 0.15
CA CYS A 41 12.50 15.16 1.55
C CYS A 41 13.65 15.54 2.48
N GLU A 42 13.32 15.91 3.71
CA GLU A 42 14.30 16.40 4.67
C GLU A 42 14.88 15.26 5.53
N GLY A 43 16.20 15.27 5.72
CA GLY A 43 16.90 14.35 6.62
C GLY A 43 17.50 13.12 5.92
N PRO A 44 17.65 11.99 6.62
CA PRO A 44 18.32 10.81 6.05
C PRO A 44 17.46 10.16 4.97
N GLU A 45 18.02 10.04 3.76
CA GLU A 45 17.39 9.38 2.62
C GLU A 45 17.20 7.87 2.84
N THR A 46 17.94 7.26 3.76
CA THR A 46 17.75 5.84 4.10
C THR A 46 16.92 5.71 5.36
N VAL A 47 15.72 5.14 5.22
CA VAL A 47 14.73 5.00 6.30
C VAL A 47 14.44 3.53 6.53
N GLN A 48 14.43 3.10 7.79
CA GLN A 48 13.94 1.76 8.15
C GLN A 48 12.44 1.78 8.45
N ARG A 49 11.73 0.79 7.92
CA ARG A 49 10.30 0.57 8.14
C ARG A 49 10.06 -0.85 8.61
N SER A 50 9.05 -1.02 9.45
CA SER A 50 8.55 -2.35 9.79
C SER A 50 7.25 -2.60 9.03
N PHE A 51 7.12 -3.78 8.44
CA PHE A 51 5.89 -4.19 7.75
C PHE A 51 5.56 -5.64 8.08
N SER A 52 4.29 -6.02 7.93
CA SER A 52 3.90 -7.43 8.01
C SER A 52 4.19 -8.10 6.68
N CYS A 53 4.94 -9.21 6.71
CA CYS A 53 5.29 -9.99 5.52
C CYS A 53 4.05 -10.61 4.86
N ARG A 54 3.40 -9.86 3.97
CA ARG A 54 2.21 -10.28 3.22
C ARG A 54 2.11 -9.53 1.90
N PHE A 55 1.41 -10.10 0.93
CA PHE A 55 1.15 -9.42 -0.33
C PHE A 55 0.07 -8.34 -0.18
N CYS A 56 0.09 -7.33 -1.04
CA CYS A 56 -0.84 -6.19 -0.97
C CYS A 56 -2.31 -6.64 -1.04
N TYR A 57 -2.64 -7.61 -1.89
CA TYR A 57 -4.01 -8.17 -2.00
C TYR A 57 -4.45 -9.00 -0.77
N GLN A 58 -3.53 -9.34 0.14
CA GLN A 58 -3.81 -10.06 1.39
C GLN A 58 -3.96 -9.12 2.58
N THR A 59 -3.80 -7.81 2.36
CA THR A 59 -4.09 -6.81 3.39
C THR A 59 -5.59 -6.76 3.66
N SER A 60 -5.98 -6.17 4.78
CA SER A 60 -7.37 -6.18 5.20
C SER A 60 -8.23 -5.27 4.30
N PRO A 61 -9.54 -5.53 4.13
CA PRO A 61 -10.38 -4.74 3.23
C PRO A 61 -10.43 -3.23 3.55
N TRP A 62 -10.28 -2.86 4.82
CA TRP A 62 -10.24 -1.46 5.27
C TRP A 62 -8.92 -0.75 4.94
N GLU A 63 -7.87 -1.50 4.58
CA GLU A 63 -6.59 -0.97 4.10
C GLU A 63 -6.62 -0.72 2.58
N HIS A 64 -7.76 -0.96 1.92
CA HIS A 64 -7.96 -0.76 0.49
C HIS A 64 -8.98 0.34 0.22
N ASP A 65 -8.64 1.20 -0.74
CA ASP A 65 -9.56 2.11 -1.38
C ASP A 65 -10.02 1.47 -2.69
N CYS A 66 -11.25 0.95 -2.69
CA CYS A 66 -11.87 0.36 -3.87
C CYS A 66 -12.65 1.43 -4.64
N ALA A 67 -12.41 1.51 -5.95
CA ALA A 67 -13.23 2.33 -6.81
C ALA A 67 -14.68 1.87 -6.67
N THR A 68 -15.56 2.75 -6.20
CA THR A 68 -16.99 2.49 -6.24
C THR A 68 -17.34 2.30 -7.71
N SER A 69 -17.65 1.06 -8.12
CA SER A 69 -18.31 0.84 -9.40
C SER A 69 -19.45 1.85 -9.47
N LYS A 70 -19.62 2.55 -10.58
CA LYS A 70 -20.83 3.36 -10.80
C LYS A 70 -22.04 2.43 -10.84
N THR A 71 -22.46 1.95 -9.68
CA THR A 71 -23.69 1.22 -9.49
C THR A 71 -24.72 2.30 -9.21
N GLU A 72 -25.34 2.77 -10.28
CA GLU A 72 -26.79 2.96 -10.26
C GLU A 72 -27.34 1.80 -9.41
N CYS A 73 -27.95 2.10 -8.25
CA CYS A 73 -28.42 1.10 -7.30
C CYS A 73 -29.25 0.03 -8.02
N ARG A 74 -28.63 -1.10 -8.38
CA ARG A 74 -29.37 -2.23 -8.94
C ARG A 74 -29.96 -2.98 -7.76
N VAL A 75 -31.28 -2.86 -7.67
CA VAL A 75 -32.16 -3.56 -6.74
C VAL A 75 -31.85 -5.06 -6.79
N ILE A 76 -32.12 -5.77 -5.69
CA ILE A 76 -31.91 -7.21 -5.53
C ILE A 76 -32.63 -7.95 -6.68
N HIS A 77 -31.90 -8.29 -7.75
CA HIS A 77 -32.39 -9.09 -8.86
C HIS A 77 -31.65 -10.42 -8.86
N ALA A 78 -32.40 -11.52 -9.04
CA ALA A 78 -31.83 -12.83 -9.28
C ALA A 78 -31.53 -12.97 -10.79
N PRO A 79 -30.31 -13.39 -11.20
CA PRO A 79 -29.21 -13.90 -10.37
C PRO A 79 -28.31 -12.80 -9.76
N LEU A 80 -27.66 -13.14 -8.64
CA LEU A 80 -26.69 -12.27 -7.96
C LEU A 80 -25.56 -11.88 -8.93
N GLN A 81 -25.51 -10.61 -9.30
CA GLN A 81 -24.42 -10.07 -10.12
C GLN A 81 -23.27 -9.59 -9.22
N ARG A 82 -22.13 -10.29 -9.26
CA ARG A 82 -20.89 -9.82 -8.64
C ARG A 82 -20.26 -8.75 -9.55
N GLN A 83 -19.92 -7.60 -8.97
CA GLN A 83 -19.21 -6.54 -9.67
C GLN A 83 -17.70 -6.68 -9.42
N LEU A 84 -16.92 -6.72 -10.50
CA LEU A 84 -15.47 -6.64 -10.39
C LEU A 84 -15.08 -5.17 -10.25
N THR A 85 -14.31 -4.83 -9.22
CA THR A 85 -13.81 -3.47 -8.99
C THR A 85 -12.32 -3.49 -8.76
N ASN A 86 -11.64 -2.42 -9.20
CA ASN A 86 -10.23 -2.24 -8.94
C ASN A 86 -10.06 -1.58 -7.58
N CYS A 87 -9.24 -2.20 -6.73
CA CYS A 87 -8.90 -1.70 -5.41
C CYS A 87 -7.42 -1.37 -5.37
N THR A 88 -7.09 -0.25 -4.73
CA THR A 88 -5.73 0.17 -4.46
C THR A 88 -5.50 0.17 -2.96
N VAL A 89 -4.39 -0.41 -2.51
CA VAL A 89 -4.00 -0.35 -1.10
C VAL A 89 -3.66 1.09 -0.71
N GLN A 90 -3.99 1.45 0.52
CA GLN A 90 -3.72 2.78 1.08
C GLN A 90 -2.23 3.14 1.01
N PRO A 91 -1.89 4.42 0.75
CA PRO A 91 -0.54 4.84 0.41
C PRO A 91 0.49 4.64 1.52
N HIS A 92 0.06 4.48 2.78
CA HIS A 92 0.93 4.28 3.94
C HIS A 92 1.21 2.81 4.27
N VAL A 93 0.53 1.87 3.59
CA VAL A 93 0.68 0.43 3.86
C VAL A 93 1.89 -0.11 3.09
N HIS A 94 2.74 -0.85 3.81
CA HIS A 94 3.89 -1.55 3.25
C HIS A 94 3.52 -3.03 3.04
N CYS A 95 3.68 -3.53 1.81
CA CYS A 95 3.32 -4.90 1.42
C CYS A 95 4.13 -5.37 0.21
N LEU A 96 4.13 -6.68 -0.04
CA LEU A 96 4.76 -7.30 -1.20
C LEU A 96 3.84 -7.20 -2.43
N GLY A 97 4.38 -6.83 -3.59
CA GLY A 97 3.65 -6.85 -4.87
C GLY A 97 2.79 -5.61 -5.10
#